data_AF-A0AAX0Q9X0-F1
#
_entry.id   AF-A0AAX0Q9X0-F1
#
_cell.length_a   1.000
_cell.length_b   1.000
_cell.length_c   1.000
_cell.angle_alpha   90.00
_cell.angle_beta   90.00
_cell.angle_gamma   90.00
#
_symmetry.space_group_name_H-M   'P 1'
#
loop_
_entity.id
_entity.type
_entity.pdbx_description
1 polymer ?
#
loop_
_entity_poly.entity_id
_entity_poly.type
_entity_poly.pdbx_seq_one_letter_code
_entity_poly.pdbx_strand_id
1 'polypeptide(L)'
;MLIFHHLFLGLIVGIMLAVILSNKWAVLYGGIGAILPDLLDKPLGQILLAETINWGRIYAHTLIISVILIIIGLLIWYKNRKRILLLCIGAGVLIHQLGDAMWTAPVNWFWPFLGPFPPSSEMYPPIPDGYMPYLYLASWILAVIAGAAVITVLHRHLGHYLARGAVGKRILTGTGMVLTGAGTILLIKYLIWDLFLTGPWANYFGTMYLHELLSISEWIYGLTSLILILLLLDYPVRFSQTTKKRIIRICGAGVVIISLCMVILISLGMPVDAVYGEMIWRIWAVTGLFAGGIVLLFLGNRIWALPDDRVCPK
;
A
#
# COMPACT_ATOMS: atom_id res chain seq x y z
N MET A 1 3.82 -3.07 -10.75
CA MET A 1 3.39 -3.05 -9.34
C MET A 1 3.01 -1.63 -9.02
N LEU A 2 1.90 -1.47 -8.30
CA LEU A 2 1.33 -0.18 -7.92
C LEU A 2 0.70 -0.37 -6.54
N ILE A 3 1.53 -0.51 -5.50
CA ILE A 3 1.07 -0.81 -4.13
C ILE A 3 -0.01 0.17 -3.68
N PHE A 4 0.14 1.47 -3.97
CA PHE A 4 -0.82 2.47 -3.50
C PHE A 4 -2.11 2.42 -4.30
N HIS A 5 -2.06 2.15 -5.61
CA HIS A 5 -3.26 1.87 -6.40
C HIS A 5 -4.07 0.71 -5.81
N HIS A 6 -3.42 -0.42 -5.53
CA HIS A 6 -4.09 -1.60 -4.97
C HIS A 6 -4.64 -1.33 -3.57
N LEU A 7 -3.87 -0.67 -2.70
CA LEU A 7 -4.36 -0.22 -1.40
C LEU A 7 -5.63 0.62 -1.55
N PHE A 8 -5.61 1.60 -2.45
CA PHE A 8 -6.76 2.47 -2.71
C PHE A 8 -7.97 1.65 -3.18
N LEU A 9 -7.81 0.77 -4.17
CA LEU A 9 -8.89 -0.12 -4.63
C LEU A 9 -9.47 -0.97 -3.50
N GLY A 10 -8.60 -1.54 -2.66
CA GLY A 10 -9.01 -2.31 -1.48
C GLY A 10 -9.81 -1.49 -0.47
N LEU A 11 -9.38 -0.25 -0.21
CA LEU A 11 -10.13 0.67 0.66
C LEU A 11 -11.49 1.00 0.05
N ILE A 12 -11.59 1.27 -1.25
CA ILE A 12 -12.85 1.57 -1.95
C ILE A 12 -13.82 0.39 -1.88
N VAL A 13 -13.37 -0.84 -2.16
CA VAL A 13 -14.19 -2.04 -1.97
C VAL A 13 -14.60 -2.20 -0.50
N GLY A 14 -13.67 -1.92 0.42
CA GLY A 14 -13.94 -1.92 1.85
C GLY A 14 -15.00 -0.88 2.28
N ILE A 15 -15.08 0.28 1.62
CA ILE A 15 -16.16 1.28 1.82
C ILE A 15 -17.51 0.70 1.41
N MET A 16 -17.59 0.07 0.24
CA MET A 16 -18.82 -0.57 -0.23
C MET A 16 -19.27 -1.66 0.75
N LEU A 17 -18.33 -2.52 1.16
CA LEU A 17 -18.58 -3.56 2.15
C LEU A 17 -18.94 -3.00 3.52
N ALA A 18 -18.37 -1.88 3.95
CA ALA A 18 -18.70 -1.26 5.22
C ALA A 18 -20.18 -0.85 5.28
N VAL A 19 -20.70 -0.31 4.16
CA VAL A 19 -22.13 0.04 4.05
C VAL A 19 -23.00 -1.22 4.03
N ILE A 20 -22.62 -2.25 3.27
CA ILE A 20 -23.39 -3.51 3.15
C ILE A 20 -23.42 -4.27 4.48
N LEU A 21 -22.28 -4.36 5.15
CA LEU A 21 -22.10 -5.13 6.38
C LEU A 21 -22.36 -4.31 7.66
N SER A 22 -22.69 -3.02 7.50
CA SER A 22 -22.87 -2.05 8.59
C SER A 22 -21.69 -2.02 9.57
N ASN A 23 -20.47 -2.17 9.08
CA ASN A 23 -19.25 -2.22 9.89
C ASN A 23 -18.11 -1.44 9.22
N LYS A 24 -17.69 -0.34 9.85
CA LYS A 24 -16.67 0.56 9.31
C LYS A 24 -15.28 -0.07 9.16
N TRP A 25 -14.98 -1.16 9.89
CA TRP A 25 -13.69 -1.85 9.80
C TRP A 25 -13.48 -2.61 8.50
N ALA A 26 -14.57 -2.88 7.75
CA ALA A 26 -14.48 -3.45 6.41
C ALA A 26 -13.56 -2.63 5.48
N VAL A 27 -13.50 -1.31 5.68
CA VAL A 27 -12.59 -0.41 4.95
C VAL A 27 -11.14 -0.85 5.11
N LEU A 28 -10.66 -1.01 6.36
CA LEU A 28 -9.28 -1.41 6.63
C LEU A 28 -8.99 -2.84 6.20
N TYR A 29 -9.94 -3.76 6.45
CA TYR A 29 -9.75 -5.15 6.06
C TYR A 29 -9.68 -5.32 4.53
N GLY A 30 -10.47 -4.56 3.77
CA GLY A 30 -10.38 -4.51 2.31
C GLY A 30 -9.03 -3.98 1.83
N GLY A 31 -8.56 -2.86 2.41
CA GLY A 31 -7.24 -2.31 2.11
C GLY A 31 -6.09 -3.28 2.40
N ILE A 32 -6.11 -3.95 3.56
CA ILE A 32 -5.13 -4.98 3.92
C ILE A 32 -5.18 -6.14 2.93
N GLY A 33 -6.38 -6.62 2.60
CA GLY A 33 -6.55 -7.70 1.64
C GLY A 33 -6.00 -7.37 0.27
N ALA A 34 -6.10 -6.12 -0.18
CA ALA A 34 -5.62 -5.71 -1.48
C ALA A 34 -4.09 -5.59 -1.57
N ILE A 35 -3.37 -5.22 -0.50
CA ILE A 35 -1.89 -5.20 -0.56
C ILE A 35 -1.25 -6.56 -0.27
N LEU A 36 -2.02 -7.51 0.25
CA LEU A 36 -1.51 -8.80 0.72
C LEU A 36 -0.89 -9.66 -0.39
N PRO A 37 -1.47 -9.81 -1.59
CA PRO A 37 -0.92 -10.69 -2.62
C PRO A 37 0.48 -10.26 -3.03
N ASP A 38 0.63 -8.97 -3.24
CA ASP A 38 1.85 -8.29 -3.64
C ASP A 38 2.94 -8.40 -2.56
N LEU A 39 2.57 -8.24 -1.29
CA LEU A 39 3.49 -8.39 -0.16
C LEU A 39 4.00 -9.82 0.02
N LEU A 40 3.20 -10.82 -0.37
CA LEU A 40 3.55 -12.24 -0.23
C LEU A 40 4.30 -12.78 -1.45
N ASP A 41 3.71 -12.65 -2.63
CA ASP A 41 4.16 -13.36 -3.81
C ASP A 41 5.43 -12.79 -4.40
N LYS A 42 5.71 -11.50 -4.24
CA LYS A 42 6.90 -10.89 -4.85
C LYS A 42 8.18 -11.22 -4.11
N PRO A 43 8.28 -11.05 -2.78
CA PRO A 43 9.45 -11.55 -2.06
C PRO A 43 9.61 -13.06 -2.25
N LEU A 44 8.52 -13.82 -2.20
CA LEU A 44 8.58 -15.26 -2.36
C LEU A 44 9.05 -15.66 -3.77
N GLY A 45 8.43 -15.11 -4.81
CA GLY A 45 8.67 -15.50 -6.20
C GLY A 45 9.98 -14.97 -6.77
N GLN A 46 10.42 -13.78 -6.36
CA GLN A 46 11.51 -13.05 -7.01
C GLN A 46 12.76 -12.90 -6.14
N ILE A 47 12.66 -13.20 -4.83
CA ILE A 47 13.84 -13.28 -3.95
C ILE A 47 14.09 -14.74 -3.57
N LEU A 48 13.09 -15.44 -3.02
CA LEU A 48 13.28 -16.81 -2.51
C LEU A 48 13.26 -17.87 -3.61
N LEU A 49 12.40 -17.68 -4.62
CA LEU A 49 12.21 -18.60 -5.75
C LEU A 49 12.76 -18.03 -7.07
N ALA A 50 13.70 -17.10 -6.98
CA ALA A 50 14.29 -16.40 -8.13
C ALA A 50 14.95 -17.36 -9.14
N GLU A 51 15.51 -18.48 -8.67
CA GLU A 51 16.17 -19.48 -9.54
C GLU A 51 15.20 -20.49 -10.16
N THR A 52 13.95 -20.55 -9.70
CA THR A 52 12.98 -21.57 -10.12
C THR A 52 11.79 -20.97 -10.85
N ILE A 53 11.03 -20.09 -10.20
CA ILE A 53 9.81 -19.49 -10.75
C ILE A 53 10.07 -18.05 -11.23
N ASN A 54 10.85 -17.29 -10.47
CA ASN A 54 11.21 -15.89 -10.74
C ASN A 54 10.04 -14.95 -11.08
N TRP A 55 8.86 -15.18 -10.48
CA TRP A 55 7.65 -14.44 -10.84
C TRP A 55 6.89 -13.93 -9.60
N GLY A 56 6.49 -12.67 -9.60
CA GLY A 56 5.82 -12.03 -8.47
C GLY A 56 4.31 -12.28 -8.34
N ARG A 57 3.71 -13.09 -9.23
CA ARG A 57 2.26 -13.35 -9.30
C ARG A 57 1.97 -14.85 -9.21
N ILE A 58 2.22 -15.42 -8.04
CA ILE A 58 2.18 -16.87 -7.78
C ILE A 58 0.99 -17.23 -6.89
N TYR A 59 1.22 -17.71 -5.67
CA TYR A 59 0.21 -18.33 -4.82
C TYR A 59 -0.91 -17.39 -4.38
N ALA A 60 -0.60 -16.22 -3.82
CA ALA A 60 -1.60 -15.26 -3.34
C ALA A 60 -2.36 -14.56 -4.48
N HIS A 61 -1.80 -14.54 -5.70
CA HIS A 61 -2.47 -14.08 -6.91
C HIS A 61 -3.36 -15.14 -7.57
N THR A 62 -3.47 -16.34 -7.00
CA THR A 62 -4.40 -17.37 -7.51
C THR A 62 -5.85 -17.08 -7.11
N LEU A 63 -6.79 -17.33 -8.02
CA LEU A 63 -8.22 -17.19 -7.78
C LEU A 63 -8.69 -18.12 -6.65
N ILE A 64 -8.09 -19.29 -6.51
CA ILE A 64 -8.46 -20.23 -5.46
C ILE A 64 -8.25 -19.64 -4.05
N ILE A 65 -7.18 -18.87 -3.84
CA ILE A 65 -6.92 -18.21 -2.55
C ILE A 65 -8.01 -17.18 -2.24
N SER A 66 -8.37 -16.32 -3.20
CA SER A 66 -9.43 -15.32 -2.98
C SER A 66 -10.79 -15.98 -2.72
N VAL A 67 -11.12 -17.04 -3.48
CA VAL A 67 -12.35 -17.81 -3.31
C VAL A 67 -12.42 -18.49 -1.95
N ILE A 68 -11.34 -19.15 -1.50
CA ILE A 68 -11.28 -19.80 -0.19
C ILE A 68 -11.50 -18.77 0.93
N LEU A 69 -10.81 -17.63 0.88
CA LEU A 69 -10.95 -16.56 1.88
C LEU A 69 -12.39 -16.03 1.93
N ILE A 70 -13.02 -15.82 0.78
CA ILE A 70 -14.42 -15.36 0.68
C ILE A 70 -15.38 -16.41 1.22
N ILE A 71 -15.26 -17.69 0.82
CA ILE A 71 -16.16 -18.76 1.28
C ILE A 71 -16.05 -18.95 2.79
N ILE A 72 -14.83 -19.07 3.33
CA ILE A 72 -14.61 -19.20 4.78
C ILE A 72 -15.14 -17.95 5.49
N GLY A 73 -14.87 -16.76 4.94
CA GLY A 73 -15.39 -15.49 5.45
C GLY A 73 -16.91 -15.44 5.51
N LEU A 74 -17.60 -15.89 4.46
CA LEU A 74 -19.06 -15.98 4.40
C LEU A 74 -19.61 -16.97 5.43
N LEU A 75 -18.99 -18.15 5.57
CA LEU A 75 -19.41 -19.15 6.56
C LEU A 75 -19.27 -18.63 7.99
N ILE A 76 -18.17 -17.94 8.30
CA ILE A 76 -17.94 -17.32 9.61
C ILE A 76 -18.92 -16.19 9.86
N TRP A 77 -19.14 -15.33 8.86
CA TRP A 77 -20.08 -14.22 8.94
C TRP A 77 -21.53 -14.68 9.09
N TYR A 78 -21.91 -15.78 8.44
CA TYR A 78 -23.23 -16.40 8.58
C TYR A 78 -23.49 -16.82 10.03
N LYS A 79 -22.48 -17.40 10.71
CA LYS A 79 -22.57 -17.76 12.12
C LYS A 79 -22.52 -16.56 13.07
N ASN A 80 -21.75 -15.52 12.73
CA ASN A 80 -21.66 -14.30 13.52
C ASN A 80 -21.44 -13.08 12.62
N ARG A 81 -22.49 -12.27 12.48
CA ARG A 81 -22.52 -11.10 11.58
C ARG A 81 -21.45 -10.04 11.89
N LYS A 82 -20.86 -10.06 13.09
CA LYS A 82 -19.75 -9.17 13.46
C LYS A 82 -18.40 -9.61 12.90
N ARG A 83 -18.23 -10.89 12.55
CA ARG A 83 -16.95 -11.46 12.08
C ARG A 83 -16.82 -11.31 10.56
N ILE A 84 -16.39 -10.14 10.13
CA ILE A 84 -16.30 -9.77 8.70
C ILE A 84 -14.88 -9.82 8.12
N LEU A 85 -13.86 -10.06 8.96
CA LEU A 85 -12.45 -9.88 8.61
C LEU A 85 -12.02 -10.67 7.37
N LEU A 86 -12.22 -11.99 7.36
CA LEU A 86 -11.78 -12.84 6.25
C LEU A 86 -12.57 -12.55 4.96
N LEU A 87 -13.85 -12.22 5.07
CA LEU A 87 -14.68 -11.85 3.93
C LEU A 87 -14.13 -10.58 3.25
N CYS A 88 -13.81 -9.56 4.05
CA CYS A 88 -13.29 -8.29 3.55
C CYS A 88 -11.86 -8.43 3.01
N ILE A 89 -11.00 -9.22 3.68
CA ILE A 89 -9.66 -9.54 3.16
C ILE A 89 -9.77 -10.29 1.83
N GLY A 90 -10.63 -11.31 1.74
CA GLY A 90 -10.83 -12.07 0.50
C GLY A 90 -11.35 -11.20 -0.65
N ALA A 91 -12.26 -10.27 -0.38
CA ALA A 91 -12.69 -9.27 -1.36
C ALA A 91 -11.57 -8.31 -1.77
N GLY A 92 -10.72 -7.90 -0.82
CA GLY A 92 -9.50 -7.14 -1.08
C GLY A 92 -8.52 -7.88 -2.01
N VAL A 93 -8.26 -9.16 -1.72
CA VAL A 93 -7.41 -10.01 -2.55
C VAL A 93 -8.01 -10.17 -3.96
N LEU A 94 -9.33 -10.34 -4.07
CA LEU A 94 -9.99 -10.46 -5.36
C LEU A 94 -9.88 -9.16 -6.17
N ILE A 95 -10.12 -7.99 -5.56
CA ILE A 95 -10.00 -6.72 -6.30
C ILE A 95 -8.54 -6.44 -6.70
N HIS A 96 -7.57 -6.89 -5.90
CA HIS A 96 -6.16 -6.87 -6.29
C HIS A 96 -5.92 -7.68 -7.56
N GLN A 97 -6.35 -8.95 -7.58
CA GLN A 97 -6.19 -9.83 -8.75
C GLN A 97 -6.87 -9.26 -10.01
N LEU A 98 -8.01 -8.59 -9.84
CA LEU A 98 -8.69 -7.90 -10.94
C LEU A 98 -7.94 -6.65 -11.39
N GLY A 99 -7.38 -5.86 -10.46
CA GLY A 99 -6.54 -4.71 -10.75
C GLY A 99 -5.27 -5.09 -11.51
N ASP A 100 -4.69 -6.23 -11.18
CA ASP A 100 -3.54 -6.82 -11.86
C ASP A 100 -3.90 -7.53 -13.18
N ALA A 101 -5.19 -7.59 -13.52
CA ALA A 101 -5.73 -8.29 -14.68
C ALA A 101 -5.23 -9.74 -14.81
N MET A 102 -5.28 -10.48 -13.70
CA MET A 102 -4.78 -11.86 -13.63
C MET A 102 -5.42 -12.81 -14.65
N TRP A 103 -6.57 -12.45 -15.23
CA TRP A 103 -7.17 -13.18 -16.36
C TRP A 103 -6.26 -13.25 -17.60
N THR A 104 -5.30 -12.35 -17.75
CA THR A 104 -4.31 -12.37 -18.83
C THR A 104 -3.20 -13.40 -18.60
N ALA A 105 -3.05 -13.91 -17.39
CA ALA A 105 -2.13 -14.98 -17.00
C ALA A 105 -2.93 -16.18 -16.44
N PRO A 106 -3.73 -16.88 -17.27
CA PRO A 106 -4.71 -17.86 -16.80
C PRO A 106 -4.08 -19.03 -16.05
N VAL A 107 -2.90 -19.49 -16.46
CA VAL A 107 -2.20 -20.60 -15.77
C VAL A 107 -1.94 -20.25 -14.30
N ASN A 108 -1.53 -19.02 -14.03
CA ASN A 108 -1.29 -18.53 -12.67
C ASN A 108 -2.60 -18.31 -11.94
N TRP A 109 -3.55 -17.63 -12.58
CA TRP A 109 -4.79 -17.27 -11.90
C TRP A 109 -5.61 -18.51 -11.51
N PHE A 110 -5.61 -19.54 -12.34
CA PHE A 110 -6.30 -20.81 -12.08
C PHE A 110 -5.38 -21.91 -11.53
N TRP A 111 -4.17 -21.58 -11.08
CA TRP A 111 -3.32 -22.56 -10.40
C TRP A 111 -4.05 -23.12 -9.16
N PRO A 112 -3.94 -24.44 -8.86
CA PRO A 112 -3.10 -25.45 -9.52
C PRO A 112 -3.77 -26.19 -10.70
N PHE A 113 -4.96 -25.78 -11.13
CA PHE A 113 -5.80 -26.57 -12.05
C PHE A 113 -5.31 -26.58 -13.50
N LEU A 114 -4.54 -25.57 -13.93
CA LEU A 114 -4.03 -25.44 -15.30
C LEU A 114 -2.55 -25.85 -15.44
N GLY A 115 -1.97 -26.48 -14.42
CA GLY A 115 -0.58 -26.93 -14.42
C GLY A 115 0.36 -26.05 -13.58
N PRO A 116 1.68 -26.29 -13.64
CA PRO A 116 2.67 -25.55 -12.87
C PRO A 116 2.80 -24.09 -13.36
N PHE A 117 3.30 -23.21 -12.49
CA PHE A 117 3.62 -21.84 -12.88
C PHE A 117 4.64 -21.85 -14.03
N PRO A 118 4.38 -21.14 -15.14
CA PRO A 118 5.36 -21.03 -16.19
C PRO A 118 6.51 -20.12 -15.74
N PRO A 119 7.69 -20.23 -16.38
CA PRO A 119 8.79 -19.30 -16.14
C PRO A 119 8.34 -17.85 -16.36
N SER A 120 8.91 -16.93 -15.58
CA SER A 120 8.48 -15.53 -15.65
C SER A 120 8.68 -14.92 -17.04
N SER A 121 7.64 -14.22 -17.50
CA SER A 121 7.71 -13.33 -18.67
C SER A 121 7.92 -11.86 -18.28
N GLU A 122 8.04 -11.57 -16.97
CA GLU A 122 8.24 -10.22 -16.45
C GLU A 122 9.66 -9.76 -16.77
N MET A 123 9.78 -8.97 -17.84
CA MET A 123 11.01 -8.25 -18.16
C MET A 123 11.01 -6.94 -17.38
N TYR A 124 11.96 -6.81 -16.45
CA TYR A 124 12.18 -5.60 -15.68
C TYR A 124 13.09 -4.65 -16.48
N PRO A 125 12.58 -3.50 -16.99
CA PRO A 125 13.42 -2.57 -17.72
C PRO A 125 14.49 -2.00 -16.78
N PRO A 126 15.74 -1.85 -17.23
CA PRO A 126 16.79 -1.27 -16.38
C PRO A 126 16.41 0.15 -15.92
N ILE A 127 16.95 0.57 -14.78
CA ILE A 127 16.81 1.95 -14.29
C ILE A 127 17.26 2.90 -15.42
N PRO A 128 16.40 3.83 -15.90
CA PRO A 128 16.80 4.72 -16.98
C PRO A 128 17.96 5.62 -16.56
N ASP A 129 18.85 5.90 -17.50
CA ASP A 129 19.98 6.81 -17.29
C ASP A 129 19.48 8.17 -16.82
N GLY A 130 20.03 8.66 -15.69
CA GLY A 130 19.61 9.91 -15.06
C GLY A 130 18.70 9.77 -13.83
N TYR A 131 18.18 8.58 -13.53
CA TYR A 131 17.37 8.36 -12.31
C TYR A 131 18.19 7.94 -11.07
N MET A 132 19.44 7.51 -11.26
CA MET A 132 20.35 7.14 -10.17
C MET A 132 20.55 8.23 -9.10
N PRO A 133 20.66 9.54 -9.44
CA PRO A 133 20.73 10.59 -8.43
C PRO A 133 19.49 10.67 -7.52
N TYR A 134 18.30 10.45 -8.08
CA TYR A 134 17.04 10.48 -7.33
C TYR A 134 16.94 9.28 -6.38
N LEU A 135 17.32 8.08 -6.85
CA LEU A 135 17.44 6.89 -6.01
C LEU A 135 18.42 7.09 -4.87
N TYR A 136 19.59 7.66 -5.18
CA TYR A 136 20.61 7.94 -4.20
C TYR A 136 20.08 8.89 -3.13
N LEU A 137 19.42 9.99 -3.51
CA LEU A 137 18.80 10.92 -2.59
C LEU A 137 17.67 10.28 -1.77
N ALA A 138 16.77 9.52 -2.41
CA ALA A 138 15.69 8.83 -1.74
C ALA A 138 16.20 7.84 -0.69
N SER A 139 17.28 7.10 -0.99
CA SER A 139 17.90 6.18 -0.02
C SER A 139 18.42 6.90 1.22
N TRP A 140 18.98 8.11 1.07
CA TRP A 140 19.40 8.94 2.19
C TRP A 140 18.23 9.46 3.01
N ILE A 141 17.15 9.90 2.35
CA ILE A 141 15.93 10.35 3.03
C ILE A 141 15.37 9.21 3.90
N LEU A 142 15.25 8.00 3.36
CA LEU A 142 14.77 6.82 4.09
C LEU A 142 15.70 6.48 5.27
N ALA A 143 17.02 6.51 5.06
CA ALA A 143 18.00 6.27 6.10
C ALA A 143 17.88 7.29 7.26
N VAL A 144 17.75 8.58 6.94
CA VAL A 144 17.55 9.67 7.91
C VAL A 144 16.25 9.49 8.69
N ILE A 145 15.15 9.14 8.01
CA ILE A 145 13.87 8.85 8.67
C ILE A 145 14.03 7.68 9.66
N ALA A 146 14.69 6.59 9.25
CA ALA A 146 14.93 5.44 10.12
C ALA A 146 15.78 5.81 11.34
N GLY A 147 16.87 6.55 11.15
CA GLY A 147 17.71 7.05 12.25
C GLY A 147 16.95 7.96 13.20
N ALA A 148 16.15 8.90 12.67
CA ALA A 148 15.32 9.79 13.48
C ALA A 148 14.24 9.03 14.26
N ALA A 149 13.63 8.01 13.66
CA ALA A 149 12.67 7.14 14.33
C ALA A 149 13.32 6.39 15.50
N VAL A 150 14.51 5.82 15.31
CA VAL A 150 15.28 5.16 16.37
C VAL A 150 15.62 6.15 17.48
N ILE A 151 16.13 7.35 17.16
CA ILE A 151 16.39 8.41 18.15
C ILE A 151 15.11 8.75 18.92
N THR A 152 13.98 8.88 18.25
CA THR A 152 12.69 9.21 18.87
C THR A 152 12.25 8.12 19.86
N VAL A 153 12.40 6.84 19.48
CA VAL A 153 12.12 5.70 20.35
C VAL A 153 13.07 5.68 21.54
N LEU A 154 14.38 5.84 21.32
CA LEU A 154 15.36 5.91 22.39
C LEU A 154 15.09 7.07 23.34
N HIS A 155 14.71 8.24 22.82
CA HIS A 155 14.34 9.40 23.62
C HIS A 155 13.12 9.11 24.50
N ARG A 156 12.13 8.40 23.97
CA ARG A 156 10.95 7.98 24.74
C ARG A 156 11.30 7.08 25.92
N HIS A 157 12.31 6.22 25.79
CA HIS A 157 12.71 5.26 26.83
C HIS A 157 13.84 5.74 27.75
N LEU A 158 14.72 6.62 27.27
CA LEU A 158 15.93 7.05 27.97
C LEU A 158 15.96 8.56 28.26
N GLY A 159 14.98 9.32 27.78
CA GLY A 159 14.94 10.78 27.91
C GLY A 159 14.90 11.28 29.36
N HIS A 160 14.44 10.47 30.30
CA HIS A 160 14.51 10.81 31.74
C HIS A 160 15.94 10.90 32.24
N TYR A 161 16.88 10.10 31.70
CA TYR A 161 18.30 10.22 32.02
C TYR A 161 18.91 11.52 31.47
N LEU A 162 18.44 12.00 30.31
CA LEU A 162 18.80 13.31 29.78
C LEU A 162 18.27 14.45 30.67
N ALA A 163 17.02 14.34 31.14
CA ALA A 163 16.37 15.37 31.92
C ALA A 163 16.82 15.41 33.39
N ARG A 164 17.14 14.27 34.01
CA ARG A 164 17.34 14.14 35.47
C ARG A 164 18.66 13.46 35.87
N GLY A 165 19.44 12.94 34.92
CA GLY A 165 20.72 12.29 35.22
C GLY A 165 21.80 13.27 35.66
N ALA A 166 22.84 12.77 36.34
CA ALA A 166 24.08 13.52 36.55
C ALA A 166 24.73 13.87 35.20
N VAL A 167 25.54 14.94 35.16
CA VAL A 167 26.14 15.49 33.92
C VAL A 167 26.78 14.40 33.06
N GLY A 168 27.59 13.50 33.64
CA GLY A 168 28.20 12.39 32.92
C GLY A 168 27.20 11.41 32.30
N LYS A 169 26.11 11.08 33.01
CA LYS A 169 25.04 10.21 32.49
C LYS A 169 24.25 10.89 31.37
N ARG A 170 24.03 12.21 31.47
CA ARG A 170 23.36 13.00 30.41
C ARG A 170 24.18 12.99 29.12
N ILE A 171 25.47 13.30 29.23
CA ILE A 171 26.40 13.30 28.09
C ILE A 171 26.45 11.90 27.47
N LEU A 172 26.67 10.85 28.27
CA LEU A 172 26.74 9.48 27.78
C LEU A 172 25.46 9.05 27.06
N THR A 173 24.29 9.33 27.65
CA THR A 173 22.99 8.97 27.06
C THR A 173 22.73 9.73 25.76
N GLY A 174 22.98 11.05 25.75
CA GLY A 174 22.76 11.89 24.57
C GLY A 174 23.67 11.49 23.42
N THR A 175 24.96 11.31 23.68
CA THR A 175 25.93 10.85 22.69
C THR A 175 25.60 9.44 22.20
N GLY A 176 25.24 8.52 23.09
CA GLY A 176 24.84 7.16 22.71
C GLY A 176 23.60 7.14 21.79
N MET A 177 22.61 7.99 22.05
CA MET A 177 21.42 8.11 21.20
C MET A 177 21.78 8.66 19.81
N VAL A 178 22.59 9.71 19.74
CA VAL A 178 23.03 10.30 18.47
C VAL A 178 23.86 9.30 17.68
N LEU A 179 24.82 8.62 18.31
CA LEU A 179 25.65 7.61 17.65
C LEU A 179 24.83 6.41 17.16
N THR A 180 23.84 5.96 17.93
CA THR A 180 22.94 4.87 17.50
C THR A 180 22.09 5.30 16.31
N GLY A 181 21.56 6.54 16.33
CA GLY A 181 20.84 7.11 15.21
C GLY A 181 21.70 7.24 13.96
N ALA A 182 22.91 7.81 14.08
CA ALA A 182 23.86 7.94 12.98
C ALA A 182 24.31 6.57 12.44
N GLY A 183 24.58 5.60 13.32
CA GLY A 183 24.88 4.23 12.95
C GLY A 183 23.74 3.56 12.21
N THR A 184 22.49 3.81 12.62
CA THR A 184 21.29 3.34 11.91
C THR A 184 21.18 3.96 10.53
N ILE A 185 21.42 5.26 10.38
CA ILE A 185 21.42 5.95 9.07
C ILE A 185 22.42 5.28 8.14
N LEU A 186 23.66 5.10 8.59
CA LEU A 186 24.70 4.47 7.76
C LEU A 186 24.34 3.01 7.42
N LEU A 187 23.92 2.22 8.41
CA LEU A 187 23.52 0.83 8.20
C LEU A 187 22.40 0.71 7.15
N ILE A 188 21.33 1.50 7.29
CA ILE A 188 20.22 1.48 6.34
C ILE A 188 20.67 1.97 4.97
N LYS A 189 21.52 3.00 4.89
CA LYS A 189 22.06 3.50 3.62
C LYS A 189 22.88 2.42 2.90
N TYR A 190 23.78 1.75 3.60
CA TYR A 190 24.59 0.67 3.02
C TYR A 190 23.74 -0.54 2.66
N LEU A 191 22.80 -0.94 3.51
CA LEU A 191 21.88 -2.04 3.20
C LEU A 191 21.07 -1.72 1.93
N ILE A 192 20.54 -0.50 1.81
CA ILE A 192 19.81 -0.10 0.60
C ILE A 192 20.72 -0.08 -0.62
N TRP A 193 21.91 0.48 -0.50
CA TRP A 193 22.85 0.57 -1.62
C TRP A 193 23.33 -0.82 -2.05
N ASP A 194 23.96 -1.55 -1.14
CA ASP A 194 24.67 -2.80 -1.41
C ASP A 194 23.75 -3.99 -1.66
N LEU A 195 22.53 -3.99 -1.12
CA LEU A 195 21.58 -5.11 -1.30
C LEU A 195 20.59 -4.81 -2.42
N PHE A 196 20.02 -3.60 -2.45
CA PHE A 196 18.85 -3.27 -3.27
C PHE A 196 19.14 -2.41 -4.49
N LEU A 197 20.26 -1.69 -4.56
CA LEU A 197 20.56 -0.81 -5.71
C LEU A 197 21.73 -1.30 -6.55
N THR A 198 22.75 -1.90 -5.94
CA THR A 198 23.92 -2.45 -6.64
C THR A 198 24.14 -3.94 -6.35
N GLY A 199 23.29 -4.52 -5.49
CA GLY A 199 23.40 -5.87 -4.98
C GLY A 199 22.69 -6.94 -5.79
N PRO A 200 22.57 -8.16 -5.21
CA PRO A 200 21.88 -9.28 -5.85
C PRO A 200 20.41 -8.99 -6.17
N TRP A 201 19.80 -8.01 -5.50
CA TRP A 201 18.40 -7.66 -5.69
C TRP A 201 18.20 -6.32 -6.43
N ALA A 202 19.29 -5.75 -6.98
CA ALA A 202 19.27 -4.50 -7.74
C ALA A 202 18.23 -4.50 -8.88
N ASN A 203 18.17 -5.60 -9.64
CA ASN A 203 17.23 -5.73 -10.75
C ASN A 203 15.77 -5.80 -10.28
N TYR A 204 15.50 -6.39 -9.11
CA TYR A 204 14.16 -6.46 -8.55
C TYR A 204 13.73 -5.10 -7.97
N PHE A 205 14.57 -4.48 -7.12
CA PHE A 205 14.20 -3.24 -6.44
C PHE A 205 14.29 -2.00 -7.34
N GLY A 206 15.35 -1.92 -8.14
CA GLY A 206 15.66 -0.79 -9.01
C GLY A 206 14.63 -0.56 -10.11
N THR A 207 13.85 -1.57 -10.47
CA THR A 207 12.88 -1.49 -11.57
C THR A 207 11.44 -1.55 -11.06
N MET A 208 11.18 -2.31 -9.99
CA MET A 208 9.83 -2.43 -9.44
C MET A 208 9.40 -1.19 -8.63
N TYR A 209 10.25 -0.69 -7.72
CA TYR A 209 9.88 0.42 -6.84
C TYR A 209 10.12 1.79 -7.47
N LEU A 210 10.99 1.89 -8.46
CA LEU A 210 11.23 3.14 -9.16
C LEU A 210 9.97 3.66 -9.84
N HIS A 211 9.28 2.75 -10.52
CA HIS A 211 8.06 3.05 -11.24
C HIS A 211 6.97 3.55 -10.27
N GLU A 212 6.88 2.97 -9.07
CA GLU A 212 5.94 3.43 -8.04
C GLU A 212 6.34 4.78 -7.45
N LEU A 213 7.61 4.95 -7.07
CA LEU A 213 8.13 6.18 -6.46
C LEU A 213 8.07 7.39 -7.41
N LEU A 214 8.18 7.15 -8.72
CA LEU A 214 8.15 8.20 -9.74
C LEU A 214 6.74 8.44 -10.30
N SER A 215 5.77 7.58 -9.99
CA SER A 215 4.39 7.72 -10.47
C SER A 215 3.62 8.75 -9.64
N ILE A 216 3.20 9.84 -10.28
CA ILE A 216 2.39 10.88 -9.62
C ILE A 216 1.05 10.30 -9.16
N SER A 217 0.45 9.42 -9.97
CA SER A 217 -0.81 8.76 -9.63
C SER A 217 -0.68 7.89 -8.36
N GLU A 218 0.43 7.18 -8.17
CA GLU A 218 0.69 6.39 -6.96
C GLU A 218 0.70 7.24 -5.70
N TRP A 219 1.31 8.42 -5.74
CA TRP A 219 1.31 9.34 -4.60
C TRP A 219 -0.08 9.90 -4.30
N ILE A 220 -0.92 10.11 -5.33
CA ILE A 220 -2.30 10.55 -5.16
C ILE A 220 -3.12 9.43 -4.50
N TYR A 221 -2.96 8.19 -4.95
CA TYR A 221 -3.57 7.02 -4.31
C TYR A 221 -3.10 6.85 -2.87
N GLY A 222 -1.79 6.97 -2.62
CA GLY A 222 -1.19 6.82 -1.31
C GLY A 222 -1.67 7.89 -0.33
N LEU A 223 -1.67 9.16 -0.74
CA LEU A 223 -2.15 10.27 0.09
C LEU A 223 -3.65 10.11 0.41
N THR A 224 -4.47 9.78 -0.58
CA THR A 224 -5.91 9.58 -0.37
C THR A 224 -6.17 8.41 0.57
N SER A 225 -5.46 7.30 0.38
CA SER A 225 -5.53 6.11 1.22
C SER A 225 -5.11 6.42 2.66
N LEU A 226 -4.01 7.15 2.85
CA LEU A 226 -3.54 7.58 4.16
C LEU A 226 -4.59 8.44 4.88
N ILE A 227 -5.16 9.44 4.21
CA ILE A 227 -6.21 10.29 4.78
C ILE A 227 -7.40 9.44 5.23
N LEU A 228 -7.85 8.49 4.40
CA LEU A 228 -8.97 7.60 4.74
C LEU A 228 -8.67 6.75 5.98
N ILE A 229 -7.48 6.14 6.02
CA ILE A 229 -7.03 5.30 7.14
C ILE A 229 -6.97 6.15 8.43
N LEU A 230 -6.36 7.33 8.37
CA LEU A 230 -6.24 8.22 9.54
C LEU A 230 -7.60 8.70 10.06
N LEU A 231 -8.53 9.07 9.17
CA LEU A 231 -9.90 9.47 9.54
C LEU A 231 -10.68 8.33 10.20
N LEU A 232 -10.48 7.09 9.74
CA LEU A 232 -11.11 5.89 10.29
C LEU A 232 -10.53 5.50 11.65
N LEU A 233 -9.21 5.60 11.79
CA LEU A 233 -8.50 5.28 13.02
C LEU A 233 -8.66 6.37 14.10
N ASP A 234 -9.13 7.56 13.74
CA ASP A 234 -9.20 8.73 14.63
C ASP A 234 -7.82 9.15 15.14
N TYR A 235 -6.83 9.13 14.24
CA TYR A 235 -5.42 9.38 14.54
C TYR A 235 -4.78 10.35 13.54
N PRO A 236 -3.85 11.25 13.96
CA PRO A 236 -3.48 11.54 15.35
C PRO A 236 -4.51 12.43 16.07
N VAL A 237 -5.42 13.06 15.31
CA VAL A 237 -6.44 13.98 15.82
C VAL A 237 -7.83 13.37 15.63
N ARG A 238 -8.65 13.47 16.68
CA ARG A 238 -10.08 13.12 16.59
C ARG A 238 -10.85 14.27 15.96
N PHE A 239 -11.42 14.03 14.79
CA PHE A 239 -12.25 15.01 14.10
C PHE A 239 -13.73 14.82 14.44
N SER A 240 -14.49 15.92 14.48
CA SER A 240 -15.94 15.85 14.56
C SER A 240 -16.52 15.15 13.32
N GLN A 241 -17.70 14.53 13.46
CA GLN A 241 -18.35 13.84 12.35
C GLN A 241 -18.61 14.75 11.14
N THR A 242 -18.93 16.02 11.38
CA THR A 242 -19.11 17.02 10.33
C THR A 242 -17.81 17.30 9.58
N THR A 243 -16.69 17.45 10.30
CA THR A 243 -15.37 17.65 9.70
C THR A 243 -14.92 16.44 8.90
N LYS A 244 -15.07 15.22 9.43
CA LYS A 244 -14.71 14.00 8.70
C LYS A 244 -15.49 13.86 7.39
N LYS A 245 -16.79 14.15 7.39
CA LYS A 245 -17.63 14.16 6.17
C LYS A 245 -17.15 15.18 5.15
N ARG A 246 -16.78 16.39 5.58
CA ARG A 246 -16.22 17.42 4.70
C ARG A 246 -14.91 16.97 4.08
N ILE A 247 -13.98 16.42 4.87
CA ILE A 247 -12.70 15.94 4.37
C ILE A 247 -12.90 14.86 3.30
N ILE A 248 -13.76 13.87 3.55
CA ILE A 248 -14.02 12.81 2.55
C ILE A 248 -14.62 13.37 1.26
N ARG A 249 -15.52 14.35 1.33
CA ARG A 249 -16.07 15.00 0.12
C ARG A 249 -14.99 15.75 -0.66
N ILE A 250 -14.11 16.46 0.03
CA ILE A 250 -12.98 17.17 -0.60
C ILE A 250 -12.05 16.16 -1.27
N CYS A 251 -11.70 15.06 -0.59
CA CYS A 251 -10.90 13.99 -1.17
C CYS A 251 -11.57 13.38 -2.40
N GLY A 252 -12.85 13.01 -2.30
CA GLY A 252 -13.61 12.43 -3.42
C GLY A 252 -13.69 13.37 -4.62
N ALA A 253 -13.99 14.66 -4.40
CA ALA A 253 -14.02 15.66 -5.46
C ALA A 253 -12.63 15.87 -6.08
N GLY A 254 -11.58 15.97 -5.26
CA GLY A 254 -10.20 16.11 -5.72
C GLY A 254 -9.75 14.94 -6.59
N VAL A 255 -10.05 13.71 -6.15
CA VAL A 255 -9.79 12.47 -6.91
C VAL A 255 -10.52 12.49 -8.25
N VAL A 256 -11.81 12.84 -8.29
CA VAL A 256 -12.56 12.97 -9.56
C VAL A 256 -11.96 14.02 -10.48
N ILE A 257 -11.64 15.21 -9.96
CA ILE A 257 -11.05 16.31 -10.76
C ILE A 257 -9.71 15.87 -11.36
N ILE A 258 -8.84 15.29 -10.54
CA ILE A 258 -7.54 14.76 -10.99
C ILE A 258 -7.73 13.70 -12.07
N SER A 259 -8.68 12.79 -11.91
CA SER A 259 -8.98 11.77 -12.92
C SER A 259 -9.32 12.41 -14.26
N LEU A 260 -10.22 13.39 -14.25
CA LEU A 260 -10.65 14.10 -15.47
C LEU A 260 -9.49 14.88 -16.10
N CYS A 261 -8.66 15.53 -15.29
CA CYS A 261 -7.43 16.17 -15.74
C CYS A 261 -6.47 15.16 -16.40
N MET A 262 -6.28 13.98 -15.82
CA MET A 262 -5.46 12.92 -16.40
C MET A 262 -6.02 12.44 -17.75
N VAL A 263 -7.34 12.24 -17.88
CA VAL A 263 -7.98 11.90 -19.16
C VAL A 263 -7.67 12.97 -20.22
N ILE A 264 -7.83 14.25 -19.87
CA ILE A 264 -7.57 15.36 -20.79
C ILE A 264 -6.10 15.35 -21.23
N LEU A 265 -5.17 15.26 -20.28
CA LEU A 265 -3.75 15.26 -20.58
C LEU A 265 -3.35 14.06 -21.45
N ILE A 266 -3.88 12.86 -21.17
CA ILE A 266 -3.69 11.67 -22.02
C ILE A 266 -4.23 11.91 -23.43
N SER A 267 -5.42 12.50 -23.55
CA SER A 267 -6.06 12.80 -24.84
C SER A 267 -5.28 13.83 -25.66
N LEU A 268 -4.55 14.72 -24.99
CA LEU A 268 -3.65 15.70 -25.62
C LEU A 268 -2.27 15.11 -25.96
N GLY A 269 -2.04 13.81 -25.75
CA GLY A 269 -0.77 13.15 -26.01
C GLY A 269 0.34 13.49 -25.01
N MET A 270 0.00 14.11 -23.87
CA MET A 270 0.97 14.38 -22.83
C MET A 270 1.42 13.06 -22.18
N PRO A 271 2.71 12.88 -21.86
CA PRO A 271 3.20 11.72 -21.15
C PRO A 271 2.85 11.84 -19.66
N VAL A 272 1.57 11.63 -19.32
CA VAL A 272 1.04 11.79 -17.95
C VAL A 272 1.65 10.78 -16.99
N ASP A 273 1.94 9.59 -17.48
CA ASP A 273 2.65 8.55 -16.74
C ASP A 273 3.47 7.70 -17.71
N ALA A 274 4.80 7.78 -17.62
CA ALA A 274 5.68 6.84 -18.32
C ALA A 274 5.56 5.40 -17.78
N VAL A 275 4.88 5.22 -16.64
CA VAL A 275 4.89 4.01 -15.82
C VAL A 275 3.87 2.96 -16.26
N TYR A 276 2.70 3.35 -16.76
CA TYR A 276 1.64 2.39 -17.12
C TYR A 276 1.85 1.70 -18.47
N GLY A 277 2.98 1.89 -19.14
CA GLY A 277 3.23 1.28 -20.45
C GLY A 277 2.13 1.67 -21.45
N GLU A 278 1.41 0.66 -21.94
CA GLU A 278 0.34 0.78 -22.93
C GLU A 278 -0.83 1.67 -22.50
N MET A 279 -1.47 2.31 -23.50
CA MET A 279 -2.59 3.23 -23.31
C MET A 279 -3.74 2.62 -22.49
N ILE A 280 -3.99 1.32 -22.66
CA ILE A 280 -5.10 0.64 -21.99
C ILE A 280 -4.96 0.67 -20.46
N TRP A 281 -3.75 0.48 -19.93
CA TRP A 281 -3.50 0.49 -18.48
C TRP A 281 -3.62 1.89 -17.88
N ARG A 282 -3.22 2.92 -18.63
CA ARG A 282 -3.44 4.32 -18.24
C ARG A 282 -4.94 4.61 -18.09
N ILE A 283 -5.75 4.16 -19.05
CA ILE A 283 -7.20 4.33 -19.02
C ILE A 283 -7.82 3.58 -17.83
N TRP A 284 -7.40 2.35 -17.57
CA TRP A 284 -7.89 1.58 -16.42
C TRP A 284 -7.54 2.23 -15.09
N ALA A 285 -6.30 2.71 -14.92
CA ALA A 285 -5.88 3.42 -13.72
C ALA A 285 -6.74 4.68 -13.50
N VAL A 286 -6.91 5.52 -14.53
CA VAL A 286 -7.73 6.74 -14.42
C VAL A 286 -9.20 6.42 -14.15
N THR A 287 -9.73 5.35 -14.74
CA THR A 287 -11.11 4.89 -14.50
C THR A 287 -11.29 4.42 -13.05
N GLY A 288 -10.31 3.68 -12.51
CA GLY A 288 -10.31 3.25 -11.11
C GLY A 288 -10.26 4.44 -10.14
N LEU A 289 -9.41 5.44 -10.43
CA LEU A 289 -9.32 6.69 -9.66
C LEU A 289 -10.67 7.43 -9.67
N PHE A 290 -11.28 7.58 -10.86
CA PHE A 290 -12.58 8.23 -11.02
C PHE A 290 -13.68 7.51 -10.23
N ALA A 291 -13.81 6.19 -10.41
CA ALA A 291 -14.80 5.37 -9.71
C ALA A 291 -14.62 5.44 -8.18
N GLY A 292 -13.38 5.38 -7.69
CA GLY A 292 -13.09 5.55 -6.27
C GLY A 292 -13.51 6.92 -5.75
N GLY A 293 -13.25 8.00 -6.50
CA GLY A 293 -13.70 9.35 -6.17
C GLY A 293 -15.23 9.45 -6.07
N ILE A 294 -15.96 8.82 -6.99
CA ILE A 294 -17.43 8.71 -6.94
C ILE A 294 -17.88 7.96 -5.68
N VAL A 295 -17.28 6.79 -5.39
CA VAL A 295 -17.61 6.03 -4.16
C VAL A 295 -17.41 6.89 -2.91
N LEU A 296 -16.33 7.67 -2.83
CA LEU A 296 -16.08 8.58 -1.72
C LEU A 296 -17.16 9.66 -1.58
N LEU A 297 -17.59 10.26 -2.69
CA LEU A 297 -18.62 11.31 -2.69
C LEU A 297 -19.99 10.77 -2.23
N PHE A 298 -20.39 9.59 -2.71
CA PHE A 298 -21.72 9.03 -2.46
C PHE A 298 -21.80 8.21 -1.17
N LEU A 299 -20.80 7.36 -0.91
CA LEU A 299 -20.82 6.41 0.22
C LEU A 299 -20.03 6.91 1.43
N GLY A 300 -19.08 7.83 1.25
CA GLY A 300 -18.24 8.33 2.33
C GLY A 300 -19.02 8.90 3.53
N ASN A 301 -20.12 9.60 3.26
CA ASN A 301 -20.99 10.12 4.33
C ASN A 301 -21.68 9.02 5.14
N ARG A 302 -21.96 7.87 4.51
CA ARG A 302 -22.65 6.74 5.15
C ARG A 302 -21.75 6.01 6.13
N ILE A 303 -20.45 5.87 5.82
CA ILE A 303 -19.49 5.19 6.71
C ILE A 303 -19.46 5.85 8.09
N TRP A 304 -19.46 7.17 8.14
CA TRP A 304 -19.41 7.95 9.38
C TRP A 304 -20.74 8.09 10.11
N ALA A 305 -21.82 7.59 9.50
CA ALA A 305 -23.07 7.33 10.21
C ALA A 305 -23.10 5.92 10.84
N LEU A 306 -22.17 5.02 10.48
CA LEU A 306 -22.14 3.66 11.02
C LEU A 306 -21.69 3.66 12.50
N PRO A 307 -22.26 2.76 13.31
CA PRO A 307 -21.88 2.60 14.72
C PRO A 307 -20.39 2.28 14.86
N ASP A 308 -19.77 2.75 15.95
CA ASP A 308 -18.40 2.38 16.31
C ASP A 308 -18.40 1.23 17.33
N ASP A 309 -18.05 0.04 16.85
CA ASP A 309 -18.03 -1.17 17.68
C ASP A 309 -17.01 -1.08 18.83
N ARG A 310 -16.04 -0.14 18.79
CA ARG A 310 -15.12 0.13 19.92
C ARG A 310 -15.81 0.78 21.11
N VAL A 311 -16.94 1.45 20.91
CA VAL A 311 -17.62 2.26 21.94
C VAL A 311 -18.71 1.45 22.67
N CYS A 312 -19.07 0.28 22.17
CA CYS A 312 -19.98 -0.64 22.85
C CYS A 312 -19.50 -2.10 22.72
N PRO A 313 -18.61 -2.56 23.60
CA PRO A 313 -18.48 -3.99 23.82
C PRO A 313 -19.78 -4.47 24.46
N LYS A 314 -20.59 -5.21 23.71
CA LYS A 314 -21.60 -6.12 24.27
C LYS A 314 -21.03 -7.52 24.25
#